data_AF-A0A5P0JKB1-F1
#
_entry.id   AF-A0A5P0JKB1-F1
#
_cell.length_a   1.000
_cell.length_b   1.000
_cell.length_c   1.000
_cell.angle_alpha   90.00
_cell.angle_beta   90.00
_cell.angle_gamma   90.00
#
_symmetry.space_group_name_H-M   'P 1'
#
loop_
_entity.id
_entity.type
_entity.pdbx_description
1 polymer ?
#
loop_
_entity_poly.entity_id
_entity_poly.type
_entity_poly.pdbx_seq_one_letter_code
_entity_poly.pdbx_strand_id
1 'polypeptide(L)'
;VDVAQVCYQRLKELNNTQVDIDLFHARFTLNDRREKENRVISDFGKNGERNVGRILVATQVVEQSLDVDFDWLITQHCPADLLFQRLGRLHRHHRKYRPAGFEIP
;
A
#
# COMPACT_ATOMS: atom_id res chain seq x y z
N VAL A 1 -0.89 1.46 -14.67
CA VAL A 1 0.35 2.10 -14.17
C VAL A 1 0.24 3.60 -14.24
N ASP A 2 -0.13 4.15 -15.39
CA ASP A 2 -0.27 5.61 -15.58
C ASP A 2 -1.24 6.24 -14.56
N VAL A 3 -2.40 5.62 -14.32
CA VAL A 3 -3.35 6.04 -13.28
C VAL A 3 -2.72 6.09 -11.88
N ALA A 4 -1.91 5.09 -11.52
CA ALA A 4 -1.24 5.06 -10.22
C ALA A 4 -0.18 6.17 -10.10
N GLN A 5 0.55 6.45 -11.19
CA GLN A 5 1.51 7.56 -11.24
C GLN A 5 0.81 8.92 -11.10
N VAL A 6 -0.30 9.14 -11.83
CA VAL A 6 -1.08 10.38 -11.73
C VAL A 6 -1.68 10.55 -10.32
N CYS A 7 -2.25 9.48 -9.76
CA CYS A 7 -2.79 9.49 -8.40
C CYS A 7 -1.70 9.83 -7.37
N TYR A 8 -0.54 9.19 -7.47
CA TYR A 8 0.61 9.47 -6.61
C TYR A 8 1.05 10.93 -6.70
N GLN A 9 1.22 11.47 -7.92
CA GLN A 9 1.61 12.88 -8.08
C GLN A 9 0.55 13.82 -7.50
N ARG A 10 -0.72 13.54 -7.73
CA ARG A 10 -1.81 14.36 -7.19
C ARG A 10 -1.85 14.35 -5.67
N LEU A 11 -1.65 13.18 -5.04
CA LEU A 11 -1.56 13.07 -3.59
C LEU A 11 -0.34 13.82 -3.04
N LYS A 12 0.81 13.76 -3.74
CA LYS A 12 2.01 14.53 -3.37
C LYS A 12 1.79 16.03 -3.45
N GLU A 13 1.10 16.53 -4.47
CA GLU A 13 0.74 17.95 -4.63
C GLU A 13 -0.23 18.41 -3.54
N LEU A 14 -1.21 17.58 -3.21
CA LEU A 14 -2.22 17.87 -2.19
C LEU A 14 -1.69 17.75 -0.77
N ASN A 15 -0.46 17.23 -0.57
CA ASN A 15 0.03 16.75 0.72
C ASN A 15 0.28 17.87 1.73
N ASN A 16 -0.80 18.46 2.22
CA ASN A 16 -0.87 19.37 3.37
C ASN A 16 -0.68 18.61 4.70
N THR A 17 -0.50 17.30 4.64
CA THR A 17 -0.26 16.40 5.77
C THR A 17 1.18 15.89 5.74
N GLN A 18 1.79 15.68 6.91
CA GLN A 18 3.15 15.13 7.04
C GLN A 18 3.20 13.59 6.82
N VAL A 19 2.36 13.07 5.93
CA VAL A 19 2.23 11.63 5.68
C VAL A 19 3.13 11.23 4.51
N ASP A 20 3.88 10.15 4.69
CA ASP A 20 4.68 9.58 3.63
C ASP A 20 3.79 8.88 2.59
N ILE A 21 4.12 9.08 1.32
CA ILE A 21 3.40 8.49 0.19
C ILE A 21 4.42 7.75 -0.66
N ASP A 22 4.19 6.46 -0.88
CA ASP A 22 4.99 5.58 -1.73
C ASP A 22 4.25 5.21 -3.01
N LEU A 23 5.01 4.86 -4.06
CA LEU A 23 4.50 4.37 -5.34
C LEU A 23 5.14 3.04 -5.71
N PHE A 24 4.32 2.02 -5.99
CA PHE A 24 4.80 0.70 -6.43
C PHE A 24 4.07 0.13 -7.66
N HIS A 25 4.83 -0.20 -8.71
CA HIS A 25 4.32 -0.76 -9.96
C HIS A 25 5.42 -1.49 -10.75
N ALA A 26 5.05 -2.24 -11.79
CA ALA A 26 6.01 -3.03 -12.57
C ALA A 26 6.98 -2.23 -13.46
N ARG A 27 6.65 -0.99 -13.86
CA ARG A 27 7.45 -0.16 -14.80
C ARG A 27 8.65 0.54 -14.15
N PHE A 28 9.41 -0.14 -13.31
CA PHE A 28 10.70 0.33 -12.77
C PHE A 28 11.85 -0.46 -13.38
N THR A 29 13.07 0.08 -13.35
CA THR A 29 14.26 -0.74 -13.64
C THR A 29 14.38 -1.84 -12.56
N LEU A 30 15.11 -2.92 -12.86
CA LEU A 30 15.20 -4.06 -11.94
C LEU A 30 15.73 -3.67 -10.56
N ASN A 31 16.77 -2.83 -10.51
CA ASN A 31 17.38 -2.39 -9.26
C ASN A 31 16.43 -1.48 -8.48
N ASP A 32 15.85 -0.47 -9.14
CA ASP A 32 14.87 0.43 -8.51
C ASP A 32 13.67 -0.34 -7.97
N ARG A 33 13.21 -1.36 -8.72
CA ARG A 33 12.11 -2.21 -8.30
C ARG A 33 12.45 -2.95 -7.01
N ARG A 34 13.63 -3.57 -6.93
CA ARG A 34 14.07 -4.30 -5.72
C ARG A 34 14.17 -3.38 -4.51
N GLU A 35 14.74 -2.19 -4.68
CA GLU A 35 14.84 -1.20 -3.61
C GLU A 35 13.46 -0.76 -3.10
N LYS A 36 12.55 -0.45 -4.03
CA LYS A 36 11.17 -0.06 -3.68
C LYS A 36 10.39 -1.21 -3.05
N GLU A 37 10.58 -2.42 -3.53
CA GLU A 37 9.96 -3.61 -2.98
C GLU A 37 10.39 -3.84 -1.53
N ASN A 38 11.70 -3.78 -1.26
CA ASN A 38 12.24 -3.88 0.09
C ASN A 38 11.70 -2.79 1.02
N ARG A 39 11.59 -1.55 0.52
CA ARG A 39 10.99 -0.44 1.28
C ARG A 39 9.53 -0.72 1.62
N VAL A 40 8.73 -1.15 0.64
CA VAL A 40 7.32 -1.46 0.87
C VAL A 40 7.16 -2.60 1.89
N ILE A 41 7.99 -3.65 1.81
CA ILE A 41 7.96 -4.75 2.79
C ILE A 41 8.38 -4.26 4.17
N SER A 42 9.41 -3.43 4.25
CA SER A 42 9.87 -2.84 5.51
C SER A 42 8.78 -1.99 6.17
N ASP A 43 8.10 -1.15 5.41
CA ASP A 43 7.19 -0.13 5.95
C ASP A 43 5.77 -0.67 6.18
N PHE A 44 5.28 -1.55 5.29
CA PHE A 44 3.91 -2.06 5.32
C PHE A 44 3.81 -3.55 5.69
N GLY A 45 4.95 -4.23 5.85
CA GLY A 45 4.99 -5.64 6.23
C GLY A 45 4.70 -5.88 7.71
N LYS A 46 4.74 -7.15 8.11
CA LYS A 46 4.42 -7.60 9.48
C LYS A 46 5.15 -6.82 10.57
N ASN A 47 6.43 -6.54 10.35
CA ASN A 47 7.32 -5.91 11.32
C ASN A 47 7.49 -4.39 11.08
N GLY A 48 6.75 -3.80 10.12
CA GLY A 48 6.85 -2.37 9.85
C GLY A 48 6.38 -1.52 11.02
N GLU A 49 7.12 -0.46 11.31
CA GLU A 49 6.78 0.51 12.34
C GLU A 49 5.62 1.39 11.88
N ARG A 50 4.46 1.26 12.53
CA ARG A 50 3.22 1.99 12.19
C ARG A 50 2.96 3.15 13.15
N ASN A 51 4.02 3.84 13.56
CA ASN A 51 3.96 4.98 14.48
C ASN A 51 3.45 6.27 13.81
N VAL A 52 3.59 6.35 12.48
CA VAL A 52 3.09 7.45 11.64
C VAL A 52 2.22 6.90 10.52
N GLY A 53 1.29 7.71 10.04
CA GLY A 53 0.47 7.37 8.87
C GLY A 53 1.33 7.29 7.61
N ARG A 54 1.00 6.36 6.70
CA ARG A 54 1.65 6.20 5.41
C ARG A 54 0.67 5.67 4.36
N ILE A 55 0.83 6.12 3.12
CA ILE A 55 0.00 5.72 1.98
C ILE A 55 0.86 4.99 0.94
N LEU A 56 0.41 3.82 0.49
CA LEU A 56 0.96 3.17 -0.69
C LEU A 56 -0.01 3.32 -1.87
N VAL A 57 0.44 4.01 -2.91
CA VAL A 57 -0.23 3.97 -4.22
C VAL A 57 0.38 2.84 -5.03
N ALA A 58 -0.42 1.86 -5.44
CA ALA A 58 0.11 0.72 -6.17
C ALA A 58 -0.81 0.19 -7.25
N THR A 59 -0.24 -0.66 -8.09
CA THR A 59 -0.96 -1.48 -9.07
C THR A 59 -1.10 -2.92 -8.58
N GLN A 60 -1.73 -3.78 -9.38
CA GLN A 60 -2.03 -5.17 -9.04
C GLN A 60 -0.82 -6.01 -8.62
N VAL A 61 0.40 -5.55 -8.90
CA VAL A 61 1.63 -6.23 -8.48
C VAL A 61 1.68 -6.52 -6.97
N VAL A 62 1.06 -5.67 -6.13
CA VAL A 62 1.02 -5.88 -4.67
C VAL A 62 0.23 -7.12 -4.27
N GLU A 63 -0.76 -7.51 -5.08
CA GLU A 63 -1.68 -8.62 -4.78
C GLU A 63 -0.94 -9.96 -4.72
N GLN A 64 0.05 -10.17 -5.58
CA GLN A 64 0.69 -11.48 -5.74
C GLN A 64 2.07 -11.59 -5.08
N SER A 65 2.75 -10.47 -4.83
CA SER A 65 4.18 -10.50 -4.53
C SER A 65 4.56 -10.05 -3.12
N LEU A 66 3.69 -9.37 -2.37
CA LEU A 66 4.07 -8.74 -1.11
C LEU A 66 3.21 -9.18 0.07
N ASP A 67 3.89 -9.52 1.18
CA ASP A 67 3.28 -9.79 2.49
C ASP A 67 3.09 -8.47 3.26
N VAL A 68 2.09 -7.69 2.86
CA VAL A 68 1.78 -6.36 3.41
C VAL A 68 0.41 -6.31 4.10
N ASP A 69 0.29 -5.40 5.07
CA ASP A 69 -0.90 -5.17 5.89
C ASP A 69 -1.29 -3.69 5.86
N PHE A 70 -2.55 -3.43 5.53
CA PHE A 70 -3.13 -2.09 5.56
C PHE A 70 -4.30 -2.02 6.54
N ASP A 71 -4.50 -0.84 7.14
CA ASP A 71 -5.69 -0.53 7.94
C ASP A 71 -6.90 -0.15 7.07
N TRP A 72 -6.64 0.41 5.89
CA TRP A 72 -7.66 0.88 4.96
C TRP A 72 -7.24 0.61 3.52
N LEU A 73 -8.21 0.21 2.69
CA LEU A 73 -8.00 -0.14 1.29
C LEU A 73 -8.93 0.69 0.41
N ILE A 74 -8.33 1.52 -0.45
CA ILE A 74 -9.04 2.19 -1.55
C ILE A 74 -8.65 1.49 -2.85
N THR A 75 -9.62 1.04 -3.62
CA THR A 75 -9.34 0.27 -4.83
C THR A 75 -10.28 0.62 -5.97
N GLN A 76 -9.78 0.55 -7.20
CA GLN A 76 -10.62 0.68 -8.39
C GLN A 76 -11.51 -0.55 -8.54
N HIS A 77 -12.68 -0.35 -9.16
CA HIS A 77 -13.58 -1.44 -9.51
C HIS A 77 -12.84 -2.55 -10.28
N CYS A 78 -13.04 -3.79 -9.87
CA CYS A 78 -12.38 -4.96 -10.42
C CYS A 78 -13.28 -6.20 -10.30
N PRO A 79 -12.98 -7.27 -11.05
CA PRO A 79 -13.57 -8.59 -10.84
C PRO A 79 -13.52 -9.03 -9.36
N ALA A 80 -14.54 -9.75 -8.91
CA ALA A 80 -14.72 -10.08 -7.50
C ALA A 80 -13.56 -10.92 -6.93
N ASP A 81 -13.00 -11.82 -7.73
CA ASP A 81 -11.83 -12.63 -7.37
C ASP A 81 -10.59 -11.77 -7.09
N LEU A 82 -10.29 -10.79 -7.93
CA LEU A 82 -9.20 -9.83 -7.69
C LEU A 82 -9.48 -8.94 -6.48
N LEU A 83 -10.74 -8.55 -6.25
CA LEU A 83 -11.12 -7.81 -5.06
C LEU A 83 -10.79 -8.61 -3.78
N PHE A 84 -11.13 -9.90 -3.74
CA PHE A 84 -10.79 -10.76 -2.60
C PHE A 84 -9.27 -10.90 -2.40
N GLN A 85 -8.49 -10.98 -3.48
CA GLN A 85 -7.03 -10.99 -3.37
C GLN A 85 -6.49 -9.70 -2.72
N ARG A 86 -7.05 -8.54 -3.08
CA ARG A 86 -6.71 -7.24 -2.48
C ARG A 86 -7.14 -7.15 -1.02
N LEU A 87 -8.36 -7.60 -0.70
CA LEU A 87 -8.87 -7.66 0.67
C LEU A 87 -8.00 -8.56 1.56
N GLY A 88 -7.33 -9.57 1.00
CA GLY A 88 -6.33 -10.37 1.73
C GLY A 88 -5.08 -9.60 2.19
N ARG A 89 -4.96 -8.30 1.91
CA ARG A 89 -3.95 -7.37 2.43
C ARG A 89 -4.54 -6.38 3.44
N LEU A 90 -5.86 -6.28 3.53
CA LEU A 90 -6.56 -5.52 4.56
C LEU A 90 -6.55 -6.35 5.85
N HIS A 91 -6.02 -5.76 6.91
CA HIS A 91 -5.92 -6.40 8.23
C HIS A 91 -5.28 -7.80 8.25
N ARG A 92 -4.32 -8.01 7.35
CA ARG A 92 -3.71 -9.32 7.07
C ARG A 92 -3.01 -9.94 8.28
N HIS A 93 -2.38 -9.14 9.12
CA HIS A 93 -1.62 -9.59 10.28
C HIS A 93 -2.34 -9.18 11.56
N HIS A 94 -2.34 -10.07 12.56
CA HIS A 94 -2.85 -9.71 13.87
C HIS A 94 -1.93 -8.65 14.49
N ARG A 95 -2.51 -7.50 14.84
CA ARG A 95 -1.80 -6.37 15.44
C ARG A 95 -2.48 -5.98 16.73
N LYS A 96 -1.67 -5.69 17.76
CA LYS A 96 -2.16 -5.23 19.07
C LYS A 96 -2.79 -3.83 18.99
N TYR A 97 -2.35 -3.02 18.03
CA TYR A 97 -2.80 -1.65 17.84
C TYR A 97 -3.14 -1.42 16.36
N ARG A 98 -4.31 -0.82 16.13
CA ARG A 98 -4.69 -0.11 14.90
C ARG A 98 -5.23 1.26 15.30
N PRO A 99 -5.16 2.28 14.42
CA PRO A 99 -5.67 3.61 14.72
C PRO A 99 -7.17 3.59 15.03
N ALA A 100 -7.62 4.56 15.82
CA ALA A 100 -9.03 4.71 16.16
C ALA A 100 -9.90 4.85 14.89
N GLY A 101 -10.97 4.08 14.81
CA GLY A 101 -11.85 3.99 13.63
C GLY A 101 -11.39 2.97 12.57
N PHE A 102 -10.29 2.26 12.80
CA PHE A 102 -9.77 1.20 11.93
C PHE A 102 -9.44 -0.09 12.71
N GLU A 103 -10.10 -0.30 13.86
CA GLU A 103 -9.93 -1.50 14.69
C GLU A 103 -10.49 -2.75 14.02
N ILE A 104 -11.42 -2.57 13.08
CA ILE A 104 -12.12 -3.61 12.32
C ILE A 104 -11.92 -3.31 10.82
N PRO A 105 -11.77 -4.35 9.97
CA PRO A 105 -11.59 -4.19 8.52
C PRO A 105 -12.78 -3.51 7.83
#